data_AF-A0A3D0D887-F1
#
_entry.id   AF-A0A3D0D887-F1
#
_cell.length_a   1.000
_cell.length_b   1.000
_cell.length_c   1.000
_cell.angle_alpha   90.00
_cell.angle_beta   90.00
_cell.angle_gamma   90.00
#
_symmetry.space_group_name_H-M   'P 1'
#
loop_
_entity.id
_entity.type
_entity.pdbx_description
1 polymer ?
#
loop_
_entity_poly.entity_id
_entity_poly.type
_entity_poly.pdbx_seq_one_letter_code
_entity_poly.pdbx_strand_id
1 'polypeptide(L)'
;MARFSEEVAVSEYLQQRVPRDAVILVDTRNAFPIVLRDAQIRRFVIPSDVDYGVIVADPVGQVDYVLLQDPHGYGWSDRVNRVHPTLYEDRWPYATLVRDFGGEAKWRLFRIDQGLPPPG
;
A
#
# COMPACT_ATOMS: atom_id res chain seq x y z
N MET A 1 3.03 25.61 -4.54
CA MET A 1 2.46 24.24 -4.64
C MET A 1 2.32 23.71 -3.22
N ALA A 2 1.18 23.14 -2.86
CA ALA A 2 1.01 22.53 -1.54
C ALA A 2 1.87 21.26 -1.51
N ARG A 3 2.81 21.19 -0.56
CA ARG A 3 3.61 19.99 -0.32
C ARG A 3 2.63 18.84 0.00
N PHE A 4 2.78 17.70 -0.68
CA PHE A 4 2.00 16.47 -0.47
C PHE A 4 0.55 16.44 -1.00
N SER A 5 0.20 17.19 -2.05
CA SER A 5 -1.16 17.15 -2.63
C SER A 5 -1.60 15.76 -3.10
N GLU A 6 -0.66 14.92 -3.56
CA GLU A 6 -0.97 13.55 -4.00
C GLU A 6 -1.24 12.63 -2.81
N GLU A 7 -0.42 12.71 -1.74
CA GLU A 7 -0.65 11.96 -0.50
C GLU A 7 -1.96 12.36 0.20
N VAL A 8 -2.37 13.63 0.08
CA VAL A 8 -3.68 14.09 0.56
C VAL A 8 -4.80 13.32 -0.13
N ALA A 9 -4.76 13.21 -1.46
CA ALA A 9 -5.76 12.48 -2.23
C ALA A 9 -5.79 10.98 -1.88
N VAL A 10 -4.62 10.38 -1.63
CA VAL A 10 -4.53 8.98 -1.17
C VAL A 10 -5.21 8.83 0.20
N SER A 11 -4.82 9.65 1.19
CA SER A 11 -5.39 9.62 2.53
C SER A 11 -6.92 9.80 2.53
N GLU A 12 -7.44 10.74 1.73
CA GLU A 12 -8.89 10.97 1.62
C GLU A 12 -9.61 9.76 1.03
N TYR A 13 -9.03 9.13 0.00
CA TYR A 13 -9.58 7.91 -0.58
C TYR A 13 -9.60 6.77 0.45
N LEU A 14 -8.50 6.55 1.18
CA LEU A 14 -8.43 5.51 2.22
C LEU A 14 -9.48 5.72 3.31
N GLN A 15 -9.75 6.96 3.69
CA GLN A 15 -10.75 7.27 4.73
C GLN A 15 -12.19 7.07 4.24
N GLN A 16 -12.46 7.33 2.96
CA GLN A 16 -13.81 7.29 2.40
C GLN A 16 -14.18 5.93 1.80
N ARG A 17 -13.21 5.17 1.29
CA ARG A 17 -13.46 4.00 0.42
C ARG A 17 -12.90 2.69 0.95
N VAL A 18 -11.91 2.74 1.85
CA VAL A 18 -11.34 1.54 2.46
C VAL A 18 -12.01 1.31 3.83
N PRO A 19 -12.49 0.08 4.13
CA PRO A 19 -13.08 -0.22 5.43
C PRO A 19 -12.21 0.23 6.61
N ARG A 20 -12.83 0.68 7.69
CA ARG A 20 -12.10 1.32 8.81
C ARG A 20 -11.23 0.32 9.59
N ASP A 21 -11.62 -0.94 9.55
CA ASP A 21 -10.98 -2.10 10.17
C ASP A 21 -9.97 -2.81 9.25
N ALA A 22 -9.90 -2.44 7.98
CA ALA A 22 -8.95 -3.03 7.05
C ALA A 22 -7.50 -2.68 7.39
N VAL A 23 -6.62 -3.67 7.32
CA VAL A 23 -5.18 -3.55 7.59
C VAL A 23 -4.43 -3.23 6.30
N ILE A 24 -3.58 -2.20 6.35
CA ILE A 24 -2.87 -1.65 5.19
C ILE A 24 -1.36 -1.75 5.41
N LEU A 25 -0.68 -2.56 4.63
CA LEU A 25 0.78 -2.60 4.60
C LEU A 25 1.34 -1.43 3.78
N VAL A 26 2.31 -0.70 4.35
CA VAL A 26 2.96 0.42 3.66
C VAL A 26 4.37 0.67 4.18
N ASP A 27 5.30 1.08 3.31
CA ASP A 27 6.58 1.66 3.71
C ASP A 27 6.44 3.17 3.96
N THR A 28 6.72 3.61 5.19
CA THR A 28 6.47 5.00 5.61
C THR A 28 7.46 6.02 5.05
N ARG A 29 8.55 5.60 4.36
CA ARG A 29 9.57 6.54 3.85
C ARG A 29 8.96 7.72 3.09
N ASN A 30 8.03 7.43 2.18
CA ASN A 30 7.28 8.45 1.44
C ASN A 30 5.80 8.50 1.85
N ALA A 31 5.28 7.45 2.49
CA ALA A 31 3.87 7.39 2.91
C ALA A 31 3.58 8.09 4.25
N PHE A 32 4.58 8.59 4.99
CA PHE A 32 4.33 9.22 6.29
C PHE A 32 3.25 10.33 6.27
N PRO A 33 3.11 11.19 5.22
CA PRO A 33 2.04 12.19 5.20
C PRO A 33 0.66 11.55 5.06
N ILE A 34 0.57 10.37 4.42
CA ILE A 34 -0.68 9.61 4.27
C ILE A 34 -1.06 9.04 5.63
N VAL A 35 -0.13 8.32 6.28
CA VAL A 35 -0.37 7.65 7.56
C VAL A 35 -0.73 8.65 8.66
N LEU A 36 -0.04 9.80 8.75
CA LEU A 36 -0.30 10.82 9.76
C LEU A 36 -1.62 11.57 9.56
N ARG A 37 -2.20 11.55 8.36
CA ARG A 37 -3.47 12.22 8.04
C ARG A 37 -4.68 11.32 8.20
N ASP A 38 -4.46 10.02 8.32
CA ASP A 38 -5.53 9.05 8.47
C ASP A 38 -6.04 9.03 9.92
N ALA A 39 -7.35 9.18 10.08
CA ALA A 39 -7.98 9.14 11.40
C ALA A 39 -7.94 7.73 12.05
N GLN A 40 -7.57 6.68 11.30
CA GLN A 40 -7.39 5.31 11.77
C GLN A 40 -5.93 4.86 11.68
N ILE A 41 -4.98 5.66 12.20
CA ILE A 41 -3.53 5.39 12.09
C ILE A 41 -3.09 3.97 12.51
N ARG A 42 -3.80 3.30 13.41
CA ARG A 42 -3.47 1.95 13.89
C ARG A 42 -3.74 0.83 12.88
N ARG A 43 -4.40 1.13 11.76
CA ARG A 43 -4.69 0.16 10.72
C ARG A 43 -3.53 -0.04 9.74
N PHE A 44 -2.47 0.75 9.86
CA PHE A 44 -1.29 0.61 9.02
C PHE A 44 -0.27 -0.31 9.67
N VAL A 45 0.23 -1.26 8.90
CA VAL A 45 1.45 -2.03 9.20
C VAL A 45 2.63 -1.29 8.58
N ILE A 46 3.53 -0.79 9.43
CA ILE A 46 4.60 0.15 9.07
C ILE A 46 5.98 -0.37 9.52
N PRO A 47 7.09 0.15 8.97
CA PRO A 47 8.44 -0.38 9.24
C PRO A 47 8.87 -0.48 10.71
N SER A 48 8.26 0.29 11.61
CA SER A 48 8.54 0.23 13.05
C SER A 48 7.81 -0.91 13.78
N ASP A 49 6.85 -1.57 13.15
CA ASP A 49 6.12 -2.67 13.75
C ASP A 49 7.01 -3.92 13.83
N VAL A 50 6.90 -4.65 14.93
CA VAL A 50 7.77 -5.79 15.26
C VAL A 50 7.67 -6.90 14.20
N ASP A 51 6.49 -7.09 13.63
CA ASP A 51 6.15 -8.11 12.64
C ASP A 51 6.20 -7.60 11.19
N TYR A 52 6.54 -6.33 10.96
CA TYR A 52 6.57 -5.74 9.60
C TYR A 52 7.36 -6.61 8.61
N GLY A 53 8.54 -7.08 9.00
CA GLY A 53 9.38 -7.92 8.13
C GLY A 53 8.74 -9.28 7.78
N VAL A 54 7.97 -9.86 8.71
CA VAL A 54 7.25 -11.12 8.52
C VAL A 54 6.06 -10.90 7.59
N ILE A 55 5.31 -9.83 7.81
CA ILE A 55 4.15 -9.46 6.98
C ILE A 55 4.59 -9.10 5.56
N VAL A 56 5.69 -8.37 5.38
CA VAL A 56 6.22 -8.08 4.04
C VAL A 56 6.63 -9.36 3.32
N ALA A 57 7.16 -10.36 4.02
CA ALA A 57 7.58 -11.60 3.38
C ALA A 57 6.39 -12.41 2.82
N ASP A 58 5.24 -12.38 3.50
CA ASP A 58 4.04 -13.11 3.09
C ASP A 58 2.75 -12.36 3.49
N PRO A 59 2.33 -11.32 2.75
CA PRO A 59 1.20 -10.49 3.20
C PRO A 59 -0.16 -11.17 3.02
N VAL A 60 -0.24 -12.29 2.32
CA VAL A 60 -1.49 -13.04 2.10
C VAL A 60 -2.02 -13.57 3.42
N GLY A 61 -3.29 -13.30 3.74
CA GLY A 61 -3.85 -13.72 5.02
C GLY A 61 -3.52 -12.79 6.19
N GLN A 62 -2.61 -11.83 6.02
CA GLN A 62 -2.11 -10.97 7.10
C GLN A 62 -2.55 -9.51 6.97
N VAL A 63 -2.75 -9.03 5.74
CA VAL A 63 -3.25 -7.68 5.47
C VAL A 63 -4.33 -7.69 4.40
N ASP A 64 -5.15 -6.65 4.38
CA ASP A 64 -6.23 -6.50 3.39
C ASP A 64 -5.76 -5.70 2.18
N TYR A 65 -4.81 -4.77 2.37
CA TYR A 65 -4.30 -3.89 1.34
C TYR A 65 -2.79 -3.68 1.42
N VAL A 66 -2.19 -3.39 0.28
CA VAL A 66 -0.84 -2.87 0.16
C VAL A 66 -0.88 -1.56 -0.61
N LEU A 67 -0.24 -0.52 -0.07
CA LEU A 67 -0.10 0.78 -0.73
C LEU A 67 1.36 0.98 -1.20
N LEU A 68 1.56 1.21 -2.49
CA LEU A 68 2.89 1.29 -3.12
C LEU A 68 3.05 2.52 -4.00
N GLN A 69 4.28 2.99 -4.14
CA GLN A 69 4.71 3.87 -5.23
C GLN A 69 5.42 3.08 -6.33
N ASP A 70 5.50 3.68 -7.52
CA ASP A 70 6.26 3.15 -8.66
C ASP A 70 7.70 2.78 -8.27
N PRO A 71 8.11 1.51 -8.40
CA PRO A 71 9.46 1.05 -8.08
C PRO A 71 10.54 1.67 -8.99
N HIS A 72 10.17 2.22 -10.14
CA HIS A 72 11.08 2.96 -11.02
C HIS A 72 11.18 4.46 -10.70
N GLY A 73 10.35 4.94 -9.76
CA GLY A 73 10.34 6.31 -9.29
C GLY A 73 10.66 6.39 -7.79
N TYR A 74 9.81 7.06 -7.04
CA TYR A 74 9.99 7.26 -5.59
C TYR A 74 9.94 5.95 -4.77
N GLY A 75 9.34 4.88 -5.32
CA GLY A 75 9.22 3.57 -4.68
C GLY A 75 10.44 2.64 -4.79
N TRP A 76 11.56 3.08 -5.38
CA TRP A 76 12.74 2.22 -5.62
C TRP A 76 13.36 1.60 -4.35
N SER A 77 13.18 2.26 -3.21
CA SER A 77 13.67 1.78 -1.91
C SER A 77 12.62 1.10 -1.05
N ASP A 78 11.36 1.11 -1.48
CA ASP A 78 10.25 0.54 -0.73
C ASP A 78 10.51 -0.96 -0.52
N ARG A 79 10.44 -1.39 0.74
CA ARG A 79 10.77 -2.77 1.09
C ARG A 79 9.79 -3.78 0.50
N VAL A 80 8.53 -3.42 0.35
CA VAL A 80 7.51 -4.28 -0.28
C VAL A 80 7.82 -4.45 -1.75
N ASN A 81 8.14 -3.37 -2.48
CA ASN A 81 8.56 -3.45 -3.89
C ASN A 81 9.79 -4.35 -4.09
N ARG A 82 10.74 -4.36 -3.14
CA ARG A 82 11.94 -5.20 -3.22
C ARG A 82 11.67 -6.68 -2.99
N VAL A 83 10.71 -7.00 -2.12
CA VAL A 83 10.35 -8.39 -1.82
C VAL A 83 9.34 -8.95 -2.84
N HIS A 84 8.42 -8.12 -3.32
CA HIS A 84 7.38 -8.47 -4.30
C HIS A 84 7.50 -7.60 -5.56
N PRO A 85 8.53 -7.79 -6.41
CA PRO A 85 8.83 -6.90 -7.53
C PRO A 85 7.75 -6.85 -8.63
N THR A 86 6.86 -7.83 -8.69
CA THR A 86 5.76 -7.90 -9.66
C THR A 86 4.44 -7.32 -9.15
N LEU A 87 4.36 -6.93 -7.88
CA LEU A 87 3.13 -6.44 -7.25
C LEU A 87 2.67 -5.12 -7.86
N TYR A 88 3.57 -4.14 -7.98
CA TYR A 88 3.23 -2.83 -8.52
C TYR A 88 2.71 -2.88 -9.98
N GLU A 89 3.20 -3.86 -10.74
CA GLU A 89 2.82 -4.08 -12.14
C GLU A 89 1.50 -4.85 -12.29
N ASP A 90 0.80 -5.15 -11.18
CA ASP A 90 -0.44 -5.93 -11.16
C ASP A 90 -0.25 -7.35 -11.74
N ARG A 91 0.95 -7.92 -11.56
CA ARG A 91 1.31 -9.28 -12.01
C ARG A 91 1.45 -10.27 -10.86
N TRP A 92 1.05 -9.88 -9.65
CA TRP A 92 1.07 -10.76 -8.48
C TRP A 92 -0.30 -11.40 -8.28
N PRO A 93 -0.43 -12.73 -8.33
CA PRO A 93 -1.72 -13.43 -8.44
C PRO A 93 -2.62 -13.33 -7.19
N TYR A 94 -2.08 -12.80 -6.09
CA TYR A 94 -2.80 -12.61 -4.82
C TYR A 94 -3.15 -11.13 -4.57
N ALA A 95 -2.97 -10.28 -5.57
CA ALA A 95 -3.34 -8.88 -5.49
C ALA A 95 -4.24 -8.46 -6.65
N THR A 96 -5.18 -7.59 -6.34
CA THR A 96 -6.01 -6.90 -7.33
C THR A 96 -5.76 -5.40 -7.20
N LEU A 97 -5.40 -4.71 -8.29
CA LEU A 97 -5.35 -3.25 -8.31
C LEU A 97 -6.74 -2.64 -8.03
N VAL A 98 -6.84 -1.87 -6.94
CA VAL A 98 -8.08 -1.19 -6.53
C VAL A 98 -8.09 0.25 -7.02
N ARG A 99 -6.95 0.93 -6.93
CA ARG A 99 -6.84 2.33 -7.31
C ARG A 99 -5.43 2.66 -7.79
N ASP A 100 -5.34 3.19 -9.00
CA ASP A 100 -4.20 3.97 -9.46
C ASP A 100 -4.51 5.46 -9.22
N PHE A 101 -3.63 6.15 -8.51
CA PHE A 101 -3.78 7.58 -8.21
C PHE A 101 -3.13 8.48 -9.27
N GLY A 102 -2.35 7.91 -10.19
CA GLY A 102 -1.59 8.64 -11.19
C GLY A 102 -0.60 9.61 -10.55
N GLY A 103 -0.40 10.77 -11.19
CA GLY A 103 0.48 11.83 -10.68
C GLY A 103 1.96 11.51 -10.78
N GLU A 104 2.79 12.35 -10.16
CA GLU A 104 4.25 12.16 -10.12
C GLU A 104 4.66 11.13 -9.07
N ALA A 105 3.92 11.05 -7.96
CA ALA A 105 4.18 10.09 -6.89
C ALA A 105 3.75 8.67 -7.26
N LYS A 106 2.83 8.53 -8.23
CA LYS A 106 2.38 7.25 -8.82
C LYS A 106 2.01 6.22 -7.74
N TRP A 107 1.15 6.64 -6.83
CA TRP A 107 0.62 5.76 -5.79
C TRP A 107 -0.37 4.75 -6.41
N ARG A 108 -0.31 3.50 -5.94
CA ARG A 108 -1.27 2.45 -6.24
C ARG A 108 -1.67 1.71 -4.97
N LEU A 109 -2.98 1.44 -4.85
CA LEU A 109 -3.56 0.63 -3.79
C LEU A 109 -3.98 -0.73 -4.38
N PHE A 110 -3.47 -1.79 -3.77
CA PHE A 110 -3.81 -3.17 -4.11
C PHE A 110 -4.60 -3.79 -2.96
N ARG A 111 -5.64 -4.54 -3.25
CA ARG A 111 -6.29 -5.44 -2.30
C ARG A 111 -5.56 -6.78 -2.33
N ILE A 112 -5.28 -7.36 -1.18
CA ILE A 112 -4.68 -8.69 -1.06
C ILE A 112 -5.78 -9.72 -0.86
N ASP A 113 -5.84 -10.67 -1.77
CA ASP A 113 -6.87 -11.70 -1.77
C ASP A 113 -6.45 -12.86 -0.85
N GLN A 114 -7.31 -13.20 0.12
CA GLN A 114 -7.03 -14.12 1.24
C GLN A 114 -6.95 -15.63 0.86
N GLY A 115 -6.90 -15.96 -0.43
CA GLY A 115 -6.66 -17.33 -0.91
C GLY A 115 -7.71 -17.93 -1.87
N LEU A 116 -7.59 -17.58 -3.14
CA LEU A 116 -7.52 -18.43 -4.34
C LEU A 116 -7.25 -17.41 -5.47
N PRO A 117 -6.23 -17.56 -6.33
CA PRO A 117 -6.08 -16.65 -7.47
C PRO A 117 -7.39 -16.64 -8.27
N PRO A 118 -7.82 -15.48 -8.81
CA PRO A 118 -9.03 -15.42 -9.62
C PRO A 118 -8.97 -16.49 -10.72
N PRO A 119 -10.06 -17.20 -11.02
CA PRO A 119 -10.08 -18.12 -12.16
C PRO A 119 -9.72 -17.32 -13.41
N GLY A 120 -8.67 -17.79 -14.10
CA GLY A 120 -8.16 -17.17 -15.33
C GLY A 120 -9.13 -17.23 -16.50
#